data_AF-A0A318NGD3-F1
#
_entry.id   AF-A0A318NGD3-F1
#
_cell.length_a   1.000
_cell.length_b   1.000
_cell.length_c   1.000
_cell.angle_alpha   90.00
_cell.angle_beta   90.00
_cell.angle_gamma   90.00
#
_symmetry.space_group_name_H-M   'P 1'
#
loop_
_entity.id
_entity.type
_entity.pdbx_description
1 polymer ?
#
loop_
_entity_poly.entity_id
_entity_poly.type
_entity_poly.pdbx_seq_one_letter_code
_entity_poly.pdbx_strand_id
1 'polypeptide(L)'
;MYVGPQAVLVPQKSAGAAVALELVLGLFGIFGVGNLYAGRTSSGVILMLSFWGLFWINFFLIFVFVGIVTMPLTWIAYLVLGSLLAARGVERHNASVVAGTHAAITRSY
;
A
#
# COMPACT_ATOMS: atom_id res chain seq x y z
N MET A 1 -41.64 4.05 19.61
CA MET A 1 -40.21 3.81 19.90
C MET A 1 -39.43 4.42 18.74
N TYR A 2 -38.82 5.60 18.94
CA TYR A 2 -38.09 6.29 17.87
C TYR A 2 -36.72 5.63 17.73
N VAL A 3 -36.54 4.79 16.71
CA VAL A 3 -35.23 4.22 16.38
C VAL A 3 -34.43 5.36 15.75
N GLY A 4 -33.56 6.00 16.55
CA GLY A 4 -32.64 7.01 16.04
C GLY A 4 -31.79 6.45 14.91
N PRO A 5 -31.23 7.30 14.02
CA PRO A 5 -30.45 6.84 12.88
C PRO A 5 -29.35 5.92 13.39
N GLN A 6 -29.42 4.63 13.05
CA GLN A 6 -28.38 3.67 13.36
C GLN A 6 -27.17 4.14 12.57
N ALA A 7 -26.22 4.82 13.24
CA ALA A 7 -24.97 5.22 12.62
C ALA A 7 -24.29 3.93 12.17
N VAL A 8 -24.35 3.64 10.87
CA VAL A 8 -23.73 2.46 10.30
C VAL A 8 -22.22 2.60 10.51
N LEU A 9 -21.70 1.93 11.52
CA LEU A 9 -20.27 1.84 11.80
C LEU A 9 -19.63 1.00 10.69
N VAL A 10 -19.12 1.68 9.67
CA VAL A 10 -18.33 1.05 8.61
C VAL A 10 -16.90 0.84 9.11
N PRO A 11 -16.40 -0.40 9.22
CA PRO A 11 -15.02 -0.65 9.63
C PRO A 11 -14.05 0.00 8.62
N GLN A 12 -13.27 0.97 9.08
CA GLN A 12 -12.25 1.65 8.26
C GLN A 12 -10.89 1.00 8.48
N LYS A 13 -10.14 0.76 7.40
CA LYS A 13 -8.75 0.29 7.51
C LYS A 13 -7.83 1.47 7.87
N SER A 14 -6.79 1.20 8.66
CA SER A 14 -5.83 2.23 9.07
C SER A 14 -4.75 2.44 8.02
N ALA A 15 -4.64 3.66 7.50
CA ALA A 15 -3.58 4.05 6.57
C ALA A 15 -2.21 4.00 7.24
N GLY A 16 -2.13 4.39 8.52
CA GLY A 16 -0.90 4.32 9.31
C GLY A 16 -0.40 2.89 9.48
N ALA A 17 -1.31 1.92 9.70
CA ALA A 17 -0.92 0.52 9.78
C ALA A 17 -0.37 -0.02 8.44
N ALA A 18 -0.97 0.37 7.32
CA ALA A 18 -0.50 -0.03 5.99
C ALA A 18 0.89 0.55 5.68
N VAL A 19 1.11 1.83 6.01
CA VAL A 19 2.42 2.48 5.86
C VAL A 19 3.46 1.84 6.77
N ALA A 20 3.12 1.58 8.03
CA ALA A 20 4.02 0.93 8.98
C ALA A 20 4.43 -0.46 8.50
N LEU A 21 3.49 -1.27 7.99
CA LEU A 21 3.82 -2.58 7.40
C LEU A 21 4.78 -2.44 6.23
N GLU A 22 4.53 -1.48 5.33
CA GLU A 22 5.38 -1.27 4.16
C GLU A 22 6.78 -0.79 4.53
N LEU A 23 6.90 0.11 5.52
CA LEU A 23 8.17 0.68 5.93
C LEU A 23 9.02 -0.33 6.72
N VAL A 24 8.39 -1.04 7.67
CA VAL A 24 9.09 -2.06 8.48
C VAL A 24 9.54 -3.21 7.61
N LEU A 25 8.66 -3.76 6.75
CA LEU A 25 9.02 -4.88 5.90
C LEU A 25 9.91 -4.45 4.72
N GLY A 26 9.71 -3.24 4.20
CA GLY A 26 10.56 -2.63 3.17
C GLY A 26 11.99 -2.38 3.65
N LEU A 27 12.20 -2.12 4.95
CA LEU A 27 13.53 -2.06 5.55
C LEU A 27 14.26 -3.40 5.40
N PHE A 28 13.54 -4.52 5.47
CA PHE A 28 14.07 -5.87 5.23
C PHE A 28 14.02 -6.30 3.74
N GLY A 29 13.69 -5.39 2.82
CA GLY A 29 13.61 -5.67 1.39
C GLY A 29 12.30 -6.32 0.93
N ILE A 30 11.29 -6.39 1.79
CA ILE A 30 9.96 -6.94 1.47
C ILE A 30 8.99 -5.77 1.27
N PHE A 31 8.88 -5.31 0.02
CA PHE A 31 7.96 -4.24 -0.38
C PHE A 31 6.63 -4.81 -0.92
N GLY A 32 5.53 -4.08 -0.74
CA GLY A 32 4.21 -4.42 -1.30
C GLY A 32 3.17 -4.93 -0.30
N VAL A 33 3.55 -5.16 0.96
CA VAL A 33 2.68 -5.73 2.00
C VAL A 33 1.62 -4.75 2.51
N GLY A 34 1.94 -3.47 2.61
CA GLY A 34 0.97 -2.41 2.91
C GLY A 34 -0.10 -2.30 1.82
N ASN A 35 0.29 -2.51 0.55
CA ASN A 35 -0.65 -2.52 -0.57
C ASN A 35 -1.53 -3.78 -0.57
N LEU A 36 -0.98 -4.94 -0.19
CA LEU A 36 -1.75 -6.17 0.06
C LEU A 36 -2.79 -5.96 1.16
N TYR A 37 -2.40 -5.33 2.28
CA TYR A 37 -3.31 -4.99 3.38
C TYR A 37 -4.46 -4.07 2.95
N ALA A 38 -4.18 -3.11 2.06
CA ALA A 38 -5.18 -2.23 1.46
C ALA A 38 -6.14 -2.92 0.47
N GLY A 39 -5.95 -4.22 0.18
CA GLY A 39 -6.75 -4.98 -0.79
C GLY A 39 -6.27 -4.82 -2.24
N ARG A 40 -5.09 -4.24 -2.46
CA ARG A 40 -4.47 -4.06 -3.78
C ARG A 40 -3.36 -5.09 -4.01
N THR A 41 -3.77 -6.35 -4.05
CA THR A 41 -2.86 -7.50 -4.21
C THR A 41 -1.96 -7.37 -5.43
N SER A 42 -2.50 -6.94 -6.59
CA SER A 42 -1.71 -6.77 -7.81
C SER A 42 -0.60 -5.73 -7.66
N SER A 43 -0.92 -4.55 -7.11
CA SER A 43 0.07 -3.48 -6.89
C SER A 43 1.13 -3.90 -5.86
N GLY A 44 0.74 -4.64 -4.83
CA GLY A 44 1.67 -5.20 -3.85
C GLY A 44 2.64 -6.20 -4.48
N VAL A 45 2.12 -7.19 -5.21
CA VAL A 45 2.95 -8.21 -5.88
C VAL A 45 3.88 -7.60 -6.92
N ILE A 46 3.41 -6.62 -7.70
CA ILE A 46 4.25 -5.91 -8.67
C ILE A 46 5.40 -5.19 -7.96
N LEU A 47 5.15 -4.46 -6.88
CA LEU A 47 6.22 -3.81 -6.11
C LEU A 47 7.23 -4.81 -5.58
N MET A 48 6.75 -5.94 -5.05
CA MET A 48 7.58 -6.99 -4.49
C MET A 48 8.52 -7.59 -5.54
N LEU A 49 7.99 -7.95 -6.71
CA LEU A 49 8.79 -8.50 -7.81
C LEU A 49 9.70 -7.47 -8.47
N SER A 50 9.22 -6.23 -8.62
CA SER A 50 9.98 -5.15 -9.27
C SER A 50 11.19 -4.73 -8.44
N PHE A 51 11.07 -4.72 -7.11
CA PHE A 51 12.21 -4.47 -6.22
C PHE A 51 13.30 -5.51 -6.41
N TRP A 52 12.95 -6.81 -6.42
CA TRP A 52 13.93 -7.88 -6.63
C TRP A 52 14.57 -7.84 -8.03
N GLY A 53 13.80 -7.55 -9.07
CA GLY A 53 14.34 -7.36 -10.43
C GLY A 53 15.35 -6.21 -10.49
N LEU A 54 14.99 -5.05 -9.94
CA LEU A 54 15.89 -3.89 -9.87
C LEU A 54 17.08 -4.13 -8.95
N PHE A 55 16.93 -4.90 -7.89
CA PHE A 55 18.02 -5.28 -7.00
C PHE A 55 19.11 -6.04 -7.76
N TRP A 56 18.73 -7.05 -8.55
CA TRP A 56 19.68 -7.78 -9.38
C TRP A 56 20.35 -6.89 -10.43
N ILE A 57 19.59 -6.02 -11.09
CA ILE A 57 20.15 -5.04 -12.03
C ILE A 57 21.19 -4.16 -11.32
N ASN A 58 20.83 -3.52 -10.20
CA ASN A 58 21.74 -2.68 -9.44
C ASN A 58 22.97 -3.45 -8.93
N PHE A 59 22.81 -4.71 -8.52
CA PHE A 59 23.91 -5.58 -8.11
C PHE A 59 24.91 -5.78 -9.26
N PHE A 60 24.45 -6.05 -10.48
CA PHE A 60 25.34 -6.10 -11.66
C PHE A 60 25.96 -4.75 -11.99
N LEU A 61 25.28 -3.63 -11.74
CA LEU A 61 25.87 -2.29 -11.90
C LEU A 61 26.95 -1.95 -10.87
N ILE A 62 27.09 -2.70 -9.76
CA ILE A 62 28.17 -2.47 -8.78
C ILE A 62 29.54 -2.68 -9.44
N PHE A 63 29.65 -3.60 -10.42
CA PHE A 63 30.88 -3.80 -11.20
C PHE A 63 31.33 -2.55 -11.99
N VAL A 64 30.41 -1.63 -12.24
CA VAL A 64 30.64 -0.36 -12.96
C VAL A 64 30.71 0.82 -11.98
N PHE A 65 30.80 0.59 -10.67
CA PHE A 65 30.69 1.57 -9.57
C PHE A 65 29.35 2.33 -9.48
N VAL A 66 28.58 2.40 -10.56
CA VAL A 66 27.25 3.02 -10.61
C VAL A 66 26.29 2.36 -9.62
N GLY A 67 26.37 1.04 -9.48
CA GLY A 67 25.51 0.26 -8.58
C GLY A 67 25.62 0.68 -7.11
N ILE A 68 26.77 1.22 -6.68
CA ILE A 68 26.98 1.66 -5.29
C ILE A 68 26.07 2.83 -4.93
N VAL A 69 25.79 3.72 -5.89
CA VAL A 69 24.93 4.89 -5.69
C VAL A 69 23.47 4.55 -6.02
N THR A 70 23.23 3.81 -7.10
CA THR A 70 21.86 3.50 -7.53
C THR A 70 21.15 2.51 -6.60
N MET A 71 21.88 1.64 -5.91
CA MET A 71 21.31 0.69 -4.94
C MET A 71 20.66 1.37 -3.72
N PRO A 72 21.33 2.24 -2.94
CA PRO A 72 20.67 2.97 -1.86
C PRO A 72 19.59 3.93 -2.37
N LEU A 73 19.78 4.53 -3.55
CA LEU A 73 18.80 5.44 -4.15
C LEU A 73 17.48 4.72 -4.51
N THR A 74 17.58 3.56 -5.16
CA THR A 74 16.41 2.74 -5.50
C THR A 74 15.72 2.20 -4.26
N TRP A 75 16.47 1.80 -3.24
CA TRP A 75 15.91 1.38 -1.96
C TRP A 75 15.09 2.49 -1.27
N ILE A 76 15.64 3.71 -1.18
CA ILE A 76 14.92 4.88 -0.63
C ILE A 76 13.69 5.20 -1.48
N ALA A 77 13.81 5.17 -2.81
CA ALA A 77 12.69 5.42 -3.70
C ALA A 77 11.54 4.42 -3.46
N TYR A 78 11.85 3.13 -3.26
CA TYR A 78 10.85 2.12 -2.95
C TYR A 78 10.23 2.30 -1.56
N LEU A 79 10.99 2.71 -0.55
CA LEU A 79 10.43 3.04 0.77
C LEU A 79 9.41 4.17 0.69
N VAL A 80 9.72 5.22 -0.08
CA VAL A 80 8.83 6.38 -0.21
C VAL A 80 7.62 6.05 -1.09
N LEU A 81 7.82 5.51 -2.30
CA LEU A 81 6.73 5.19 -3.21
C LEU A 81 5.84 4.08 -2.66
N GLY A 82 6.41 3.02 -2.09
CA GLY A 82 5.66 1.93 -1.49
C GLY A 82 4.73 2.45 -0.39
N SER A 83 5.28 3.24 0.54
CA SER A 83 4.53 3.83 1.65
C SER A 83 3.39 4.73 1.15
N LEU A 84 3.68 5.59 0.16
CA LEU A 84 2.67 6.45 -0.45
C LEU A 84 1.56 5.63 -1.12
N LEU A 85 1.92 4.59 -1.88
CA LEU A 85 0.96 3.72 -2.56
C LEU A 85 0.10 2.94 -1.57
N ALA A 86 0.67 2.49 -0.45
CA ALA A 86 -0.06 1.83 0.63
C ALA A 86 -1.08 2.78 1.29
N ALA A 87 -0.67 4.02 1.62
CA ALA A 87 -1.57 5.03 2.17
C ALA A 87 -2.74 5.33 1.22
N ARG A 88 -2.44 5.61 -0.05
CA ARG A 88 -3.46 5.85 -1.09
C ARG A 88 -4.34 4.62 -1.33
N GLY A 89 -3.80 3.42 -1.17
CA GLY A 89 -4.56 2.17 -1.25
C GLY A 89 -5.65 2.10 -0.18
N VAL A 90 -5.30 2.41 1.06
CA VAL A 90 -6.26 2.41 2.17
C VAL A 90 -7.31 3.50 2.01
N GLU A 91 -6.92 4.73 1.64
CA GLU A 91 -7.87 5.82 1.38
C GLU A 91 -8.92 5.43 0.33
N ARG A 92 -8.50 4.78 -0.77
CA ARG A 92 -9.41 4.31 -1.82
C ARG A 92 -10.32 3.18 -1.35
N HIS A 93 -9.80 2.23 -0.58
CA HIS A 93 -10.59 1.14 -0.02
C HIS A 93 -11.69 1.71 0.90
N ASN A 94 -11.29 2.60 1.81
CA ASN A 94 -12.19 3.28 2.73
C ASN A 94 -13.29 4.07 1.99
N ALA A 95 -12.93 4.85 0.95
CA ALA A 95 -13.88 5.56 0.12
C ALA A 95 -14.88 4.63 -0.60
N SER A 96 -14.41 3.49 -1.13
CA SER A 96 -15.28 2.51 -1.81
C SER A 96 -16.29 1.87 -0.86
N VAL A 97 -15.90 1.60 0.39
CA VAL A 97 -16.80 0.98 1.36
C VAL A 97 -17.88 1.98 1.79
N VAL A 98 -17.52 3.25 2.04
CA VAL A 98 -18.48 4.32 2.36
C VAL A 98 -19.48 4.52 1.22
N ALA A 99 -19.02 4.59 -0.02
CA ALA A 99 -19.88 4.72 -1.19
C ALA A 99 -20.86 3.52 -1.34
N GLY A 100 -20.35 2.30 -1.13
CA GLY A 100 -21.18 1.09 -1.16
C GLY A 100 -22.25 1.07 -0.07
N THR A 101 -21.93 1.50 1.15
CA THR A 101 -22.89 1.63 2.25
C THR A 101 -23.98 2.65 1.93
N HIS A 102 -23.62 3.82 1.39
CA HIS A 102 -24.58 4.84 0.97
C HIS A 102 -25.55 4.33 -0.11
N ALA A 103 -25.04 3.60 -1.10
CA ALA A 103 -25.86 3.00 -2.15
C ALA A 103 -26.84 1.95 -1.59
N ALA A 104 -26.39 1.11 -0.65
CA ALA A 104 -27.23 0.10 -0.01
C ALA A 104 -28.38 0.72 0.80
N ILE A 105 -28.09 1.78 1.59
CA ILE A 105 -29.11 2.50 2.36
C ILE A 105 -30.15 3.12 1.41
N THR A 106 -29.70 3.80 0.35
CA THR A 106 -30.60 4.48 -0.61
C THR A 106 -31.54 3.51 -1.33
N ARG A 107 -31.08 2.28 -1.63
CA ARG A 107 -31.89 1.24 -2.30
C ARG A 107 -32.92 0.57 -1.40
N SER A 108 -32.87 0.84 -0.10
CA SER A 108 -33.75 0.24 0.92
C SER A 108 -35.02 1.07 1.20
N TYR A 109 -35.12 2.26 0.59
CA TYR A 109 -36.26 3.18 0.65
C TYR A 109 -36.91 3.27 -0.73
#